data_AF-A0A2E6P409-F1
#
_entry.id   AF-A0A2E6P409-F1
#
_cell.length_a   1.000
_cell.length_b   1.000
_cell.length_c   1.000
_cell.angle_alpha   90.00
_cell.angle_beta   90.00
_cell.angle_gamma   90.00
#
_symmetry.space_group_name_H-M   'P 1'
#
loop_
_entity.id
_entity.type
_entity.pdbx_description
1 polymer ?
#
loop_
_entity_poly.entity_id
_entity_poly.type
_entity_poly.pdbx_seq_one_letter_code
_entity_poly.pdbx_strand_id
1 'polypeptide(L)'
;MEGSIDYSMDNNWDRYLFAYVVLYWSSILGTNAETCRILSADMETCSVPQIGNPGMVRLFCLSEAQALLPEVQTLTKRAYSKLEPIQSNYRRLLSCDPRKKSLAKEYEDIVRGWISYMERLGLVALSLWEVKFDTGDGYLSWIYPEIRIAYFVDSEDPMRVRQSLSDVIEKIAPHWAY
;
A
#
# COMPACT_ATOMS: atom_id res chain seq x y z
N MET A 1 -34.61 5.38 9.95
CA MET A 1 -33.49 4.48 10.30
C MET A 1 -32.47 4.58 9.18
N GLU A 2 -31.61 5.59 9.22
CA GLU A 2 -30.43 5.66 8.35
C GLU A 2 -29.26 5.96 9.27
N GLY A 3 -28.45 4.94 9.53
CA GLY A 3 -27.21 5.07 10.28
C GLY A 3 -26.17 5.65 9.35
N SER A 4 -25.91 6.95 9.47
CA SER A 4 -24.67 7.55 8.99
C SER A 4 -23.51 6.87 9.72
N ILE A 5 -22.78 6.01 9.02
CA ILE A 5 -21.47 5.56 9.48
C ILE A 5 -20.54 6.76 9.29
N ASP A 6 -20.31 7.45 10.40
CA ASP A 6 -19.35 8.54 10.49
C ASP A 6 -17.93 7.96 10.32
N TYR A 7 -17.42 8.06 9.08
CA TYR A 7 -16.02 7.76 8.74
C TYR A 7 -15.17 9.03 8.92
N SER A 8 -15.33 9.76 10.03
CA SER A 8 -14.48 10.92 10.35
C SER A 8 -13.37 10.53 11.33
N MET A 9 -12.18 10.34 10.76
CA MET A 9 -10.85 10.63 11.30
C MET A 9 -10.69 10.73 12.83
N ASP A 10 -10.21 9.64 13.43
CA ASP A 10 -9.38 9.68 14.64
C ASP A 10 -8.15 8.74 14.48
N ASN A 11 -7.62 8.68 13.26
CA ASN A 11 -6.61 7.73 12.76
C ASN A 11 -5.16 8.03 13.22
N ASN A 12 -4.97 8.74 14.32
CA ASN A 12 -3.61 9.04 14.78
C ASN A 12 -2.90 7.76 15.25
N TRP A 13 -3.63 6.83 15.87
CA TRP A 13 -3.11 5.57 16.38
C TRP A 13 -2.68 4.58 15.29
N ASP A 14 -3.44 4.48 14.20
CA ASP A 14 -3.11 3.60 13.07
C ASP A 14 -1.84 4.07 12.36
N ARG A 15 -1.61 5.39 12.28
CA ARG A 15 -0.35 5.97 11.80
C ARG A 15 0.82 5.67 12.71
N TYR A 16 0.66 5.77 14.04
CA TYR A 16 1.75 5.46 14.98
C TYR A 16 2.11 3.98 15.01
N LEU A 17 1.11 3.08 14.98
CA LEU A 17 1.35 1.63 14.95
C LEU A 17 1.93 1.20 13.60
N PHE A 18 1.46 1.75 12.49
CA PHE A 18 2.08 1.51 11.18
C PHE A 18 3.51 2.05 11.15
N ALA A 19 3.76 3.27 11.61
CA ALA A 19 5.10 3.83 11.71
C ALA A 19 6.00 3.00 12.62
N TYR A 20 5.49 2.49 13.75
CA TYR A 20 6.23 1.61 14.65
C TYR A 20 6.61 0.29 13.95
N VAL A 21 5.67 -0.34 13.24
CA VAL A 21 5.91 -1.58 12.48
C VAL A 21 6.89 -1.34 11.32
N VAL A 22 6.77 -0.23 10.59
CA VAL A 22 7.67 0.13 9.49
C VAL A 22 9.07 0.47 10.00
N LEU A 23 9.20 1.27 11.06
CA LEU A 23 10.51 1.59 11.67
C LEU A 23 11.18 0.34 12.26
N TYR A 24 10.39 -0.55 12.88
CA TYR A 24 10.87 -1.84 13.37
C TYR A 24 11.34 -2.75 12.21
N TRP A 25 10.67 -2.69 11.05
CA TRP A 25 11.07 -3.41 9.83
C TRP A 25 12.30 -2.81 9.13
N SER A 26 12.43 -1.48 9.04
CA SER A 26 13.62 -0.81 8.51
C SER A 26 14.89 -1.21 9.29
N SER A 27 14.76 -1.46 10.60
CA SER A 27 15.84 -1.97 11.44
C SER A 27 16.15 -3.46 11.25
N ILE A 28 15.21 -4.26 10.74
CA ILE A 28 15.35 -5.73 10.58
C ILE A 28 15.77 -6.11 9.15
N LEU A 29 15.34 -5.36 8.13
CA LEU A 29 15.73 -5.61 6.74
C LEU A 29 16.96 -4.83 6.26
N GLY A 30 17.47 -3.86 7.04
CA GLY A 30 18.61 -3.04 6.58
C GLY A 30 18.34 -2.37 5.23
N THR A 31 17.07 -2.10 4.92
CA THR A 31 16.68 -1.42 3.68
C THR A 31 16.78 0.07 3.89
N ASN A 32 17.96 0.59 3.60
CA ASN A 32 18.20 2.01 3.41
C ASN A 32 17.21 2.53 2.36
N ALA A 33 16.59 3.67 2.64
CA ALA A 33 15.65 4.35 1.74
C ALA A 33 16.30 4.93 0.46
N GLU A 34 17.37 4.33 -0.05
CA GLU A 34 18.23 4.89 -1.11
C GLU A 34 18.61 3.91 -2.24
N THR A 35 18.00 2.72 -2.34
CA THR A 35 18.43 1.76 -3.38
C THR A 35 17.31 1.36 -4.33
N CYS A 36 17.03 2.25 -5.29
CA CYS A 36 16.66 1.90 -6.67
C CYS A 36 17.14 3.02 -7.60
N ARG A 37 18.45 3.14 -7.77
CA ARG A 37 19.04 3.78 -8.96
C ARG A 37 19.70 2.69 -9.77
N ILE A 38 19.39 2.68 -11.07
CA ILE A 38 19.94 1.85 -12.15
C ILE A 38 19.22 0.49 -12.31
N LEU A 39 18.36 0.39 -13.34
CA LEU A 39 18.77 -0.19 -14.62
C LEU A 39 17.99 0.47 -15.77
N SER A 40 18.75 0.72 -16.82
CA SER A 40 18.41 1.38 -18.06
C SER A 40 17.37 0.63 -18.87
N ALA A 41 16.56 1.41 -19.58
CA ALA A 41 16.08 1.18 -20.93
C ALA A 41 16.27 -0.24 -21.46
N ASP A 42 15.21 -1.03 -21.43
CA ASP A 42 14.91 -1.94 -22.53
C ASP A 42 13.40 -1.97 -22.76
N MET A 43 13.09 -1.80 -24.03
CA MET A 43 11.79 -1.58 -24.63
C MET A 43 11.11 -2.94 -24.80
N GLU A 44 10.26 -3.38 -23.87
CA GLU A 44 9.45 -4.58 -24.07
C GLU A 44 7.99 -4.43 -23.61
N THR A 45 7.11 -4.88 -24.50
CA THR A 45 5.66 -4.90 -24.42
C THR A 45 5.11 -5.51 -23.13
N CYS A 46 4.10 -4.86 -22.56
CA CYS A 46 3.24 -5.29 -21.45
C CYS A 46 2.91 -6.79 -21.58
N SER A 47 3.64 -7.65 -20.85
CA SER A 47 3.56 -9.11 -20.95
C SER A 47 3.39 -9.77 -19.58
N VAL A 48 2.39 -10.66 -19.55
CA VAL A 48 1.94 -11.66 -18.55
C VAL A 48 2.58 -11.61 -17.15
N PRO A 49 1.78 -11.59 -16.06
CA PRO A 49 2.29 -11.50 -14.70
C PRO A 49 3.19 -12.68 -14.30
N GLN A 50 4.49 -12.40 -14.15
CA GLN A 50 5.45 -13.30 -13.52
C GLN A 50 5.46 -13.09 -11.99
N ILE A 51 5.50 -14.19 -11.23
CA ILE A 51 5.68 -14.18 -9.78
C ILE A 51 7.15 -13.78 -9.52
N GLY A 52 7.37 -12.53 -9.09
CA GLY A 52 8.70 -11.99 -8.83
C GLY A 52 9.40 -12.62 -7.62
N ASN A 53 10.73 -12.57 -7.61
CA ASN A 53 11.54 -12.91 -6.44
C ASN A 53 11.20 -11.97 -5.26
N PRO A 54 11.06 -12.45 -4.00
CA PRO A 54 10.72 -11.58 -2.88
C PRO A 54 11.76 -10.46 -2.73
N GLY A 55 11.31 -9.20 -2.75
CA GLY A 55 12.16 -8.02 -2.57
C GLY A 55 12.56 -7.28 -3.85
N MET A 56 12.16 -7.74 -5.04
CA MET A 56 12.32 -6.97 -6.28
C MET A 56 11.07 -6.15 -6.55
N VAL A 57 11.21 -4.82 -6.64
CA VAL A 57 10.13 -3.94 -7.09
C VAL A 57 9.87 -4.24 -8.57
N ARG A 58 8.62 -4.55 -8.89
CA ARG A 58 8.21 -4.84 -10.27
C ARG A 58 7.68 -3.55 -10.91
N LEU A 59 8.06 -3.32 -12.17
CA LEU A 59 7.46 -2.29 -12.99
C LEU A 59 6.12 -2.78 -13.55
N PHE A 60 5.12 -1.90 -13.57
CA PHE A 60 3.76 -2.18 -14.01
C PHE A 60 3.31 -1.18 -15.07
N CYS A 61 2.67 -1.68 -16.13
CA CYS A 61 1.78 -0.87 -16.97
C CYS A 61 0.42 -0.66 -16.25
N LEU A 62 -0.35 0.36 -16.68
CA LEU A 62 -1.66 0.65 -16.09
C LEU A 62 -2.62 -0.54 -16.21
N SER A 63 -2.61 -1.23 -17.34
CA SER A 63 -3.44 -2.41 -17.59
C SER A 63 -3.09 -3.58 -16.67
N GLU A 64 -1.80 -3.83 -16.42
CA GLU A 64 -1.34 -4.82 -15.45
C GLU A 64 -1.75 -4.47 -14.02
N ALA A 65 -1.57 -3.21 -13.62
CA ALA A 65 -1.95 -2.74 -12.30
C ALA A 65 -3.47 -2.88 -12.07
N GLN A 66 -4.27 -2.56 -13.09
CA GLN A 66 -5.73 -2.77 -13.08
C GLN A 66 -6.12 -4.26 -13.01
N ALA A 67 -5.40 -5.13 -13.71
CA ALA A 67 -5.64 -6.56 -13.68
C ALA A 67 -5.30 -7.19 -12.31
N LEU A 68 -4.27 -6.66 -11.62
CA LEU A 68 -3.85 -7.12 -10.30
C LEU A 68 -4.70 -6.56 -9.15
N LEU A 69 -5.37 -5.41 -9.37
CA LEU A 69 -6.13 -4.71 -8.35
C LEU A 69 -7.20 -5.56 -7.61
N PRO A 70 -7.99 -6.43 -8.27
CA PRO A 70 -9.00 -7.24 -7.57
C PRO A 70 -8.40 -8.17 -6.50
N GLU A 71 -7.20 -8.70 -6.74
CA GLU A 71 -6.49 -9.54 -5.78
C GLU A 71 -6.01 -8.70 -4.59
N VAL A 72 -5.43 -7.53 -4.86
CA VAL A 72 -5.01 -6.57 -3.83
C VAL A 72 -6.19 -6.14 -2.97
N GLN A 73 -7.34 -5.84 -3.58
CA GLN A 73 -8.57 -5.49 -2.89
C GLN A 73 -9.06 -6.63 -2.00
N THR A 74 -9.03 -7.87 -2.49
CA THR A 74 -9.46 -9.06 -1.74
C THR A 74 -8.56 -9.30 -0.51
N LEU A 75 -7.25 -9.25 -0.70
CA LEU A 75 -6.27 -9.41 0.38
C LEU A 75 -6.39 -8.30 1.42
N THR A 76 -6.50 -7.05 0.97
CA THR A 76 -6.65 -5.88 1.84
C THR A 76 -7.95 -5.93 2.62
N LYS A 77 -9.08 -6.24 1.96
CA LYS A 77 -10.38 -6.42 2.63
C LYS A 77 -10.34 -7.52 3.67
N ARG A 78 -9.67 -8.64 3.39
CA ARG A 78 -9.50 -9.75 4.35
C ARG A 78 -8.67 -9.32 5.56
N ALA A 79 -7.57 -8.61 5.36
CA ALA A 79 -6.74 -8.08 6.44
C ALA A 79 -7.51 -7.05 7.28
N TYR A 80 -8.18 -6.10 6.63
CA TYR A 80 -9.04 -5.10 7.27
C TYR A 80 -10.13 -5.74 8.13
N SER A 81 -10.83 -6.74 7.60
CA SER A 81 -11.92 -7.43 8.33
C SER A 81 -11.42 -8.20 9.55
N LYS A 82 -10.18 -8.73 9.53
CA LYS A 82 -9.57 -9.37 10.71
C LYS A 82 -9.17 -8.36 11.77
N LEU A 83 -8.80 -7.16 11.36
CA LEU A 83 -8.24 -6.12 12.20
C LEU A 83 -9.32 -5.29 12.92
N GLU A 84 -10.51 -5.16 12.33
CA GLU A 84 -11.68 -4.48 12.91
C GLU A 84 -12.04 -4.95 14.35
N PRO A 85 -12.21 -6.25 14.65
CA PRO A 85 -12.53 -6.68 16.01
C PRO A 85 -11.38 -6.41 16.99
N ILE A 86 -10.13 -6.47 16.54
CA ILE A 86 -8.94 -6.20 17.38
C ILE A 86 -8.89 -4.72 17.75
N GLN A 87 -9.10 -3.81 16.78
CA GLN A 87 -9.19 -2.37 17.03
C GLN A 87 -10.35 -2.04 17.97
N SER A 88 -11.52 -2.65 17.75
CA SER A 88 -12.70 -2.48 18.60
C SER A 88 -12.47 -2.97 20.03
N ASN A 89 -11.79 -4.10 20.22
CA ASN A 89 -11.40 -4.60 21.54
C ASN A 89 -10.33 -3.71 22.19
N TYR A 90 -9.31 -3.29 21.44
CA TYR A 90 -8.22 -2.45 21.94
C TYR A 90 -8.73 -1.11 22.50
N ARG A 91 -9.68 -0.47 21.78
CA ARG A 91 -10.31 0.80 22.20
C ARG A 91 -11.12 0.67 23.50
N ARG A 92 -11.69 -0.50 23.79
CA ARG A 92 -12.48 -0.75 25.01
C ARG A 92 -11.62 -1.00 26.25
N LEU A 93 -10.35 -1.34 26.07
CA LEU A 93 -9.44 -1.60 27.18
C LEU A 93 -8.87 -0.30 27.76
N LEU A 94 -8.61 -0.31 29.07
CA LEU A 94 -7.87 0.76 29.75
C LEU A 94 -6.40 0.75 29.31
N SER A 95 -5.74 1.91 29.34
CA SER A 95 -4.34 2.06 28.89
C SER A 95 -3.33 1.17 29.61
N CYS A 96 -3.59 0.82 30.87
CA CYS A 96 -2.75 -0.06 31.69
C CYS A 96 -3.17 -1.55 31.63
N ASP A 97 -4.15 -1.92 30.81
CA ASP A 97 -4.59 -3.31 30.72
C ASP A 97 -3.53 -4.17 30.03
N PRO A 98 -3.05 -5.27 30.67
CA PRO A 98 -2.02 -6.13 30.10
C PRO A 98 -2.43 -6.78 28.77
N ARG A 99 -3.73 -6.93 28.51
CA ARG A 99 -4.26 -7.48 27.24
C ARG A 99 -4.06 -6.53 26.06
N LYS A 100 -3.80 -5.23 26.29
CA LYS A 100 -3.44 -4.31 25.20
C LYS A 100 -2.17 -4.74 24.49
N LYS A 101 -1.20 -5.28 25.22
CA LYS A 101 0.06 -5.75 24.62
C LYS A 101 -0.16 -6.95 23.70
N SER A 102 -1.01 -7.89 24.08
CA SER A 102 -1.34 -9.04 23.23
C SER A 102 -2.13 -8.62 21.99
N LEU A 103 -3.10 -7.71 22.12
CA LEU A 103 -3.86 -7.19 20.98
C LEU A 103 -2.98 -6.36 20.02
N ALA A 104 -2.04 -5.58 20.54
CA ALA A 104 -1.08 -4.85 19.72
C ALA A 104 -0.20 -5.80 18.89
N LYS A 105 0.22 -6.93 19.48
CA LYS A 105 0.97 -7.97 18.76
C LYS A 105 0.13 -8.63 17.67
N GLU A 106 -1.14 -8.93 17.95
CA GLU A 106 -2.05 -9.52 16.95
C GLU A 106 -2.31 -8.56 15.78
N TYR A 107 -2.47 -7.26 16.08
CA TYR A 107 -2.54 -6.19 15.09
C TYR A 107 -1.28 -6.18 14.21
N GLU A 108 -0.10 -6.17 14.82
CA GLU A 108 1.19 -6.21 14.11
C GLU A 108 1.30 -7.42 13.20
N ASP A 109 0.94 -8.61 13.69
CA ASP A 109 1.03 -9.86 12.91
C ASP A 109 0.13 -9.82 11.65
N ILE A 110 -1.06 -9.21 11.74
CA ILE A 110 -1.96 -9.03 10.60
C ILE A 110 -1.39 -8.02 9.60
N VAL A 111 -0.94 -6.86 10.08
CA VAL A 111 -0.37 -5.82 9.21
C VAL A 111 0.89 -6.34 8.53
N ARG A 112 1.77 -7.02 9.25
CA ARG A 112 2.98 -7.66 8.70
C ARG A 112 2.61 -8.68 7.63
N GLY A 113 1.64 -9.54 7.91
CA GLY A 113 1.14 -10.50 6.94
C GLY A 113 0.68 -9.81 5.65
N TRP A 114 -0.11 -8.74 5.77
CA TRP A 114 -0.57 -7.94 4.64
C TRP A 114 0.59 -7.31 3.85
N ILE A 115 1.55 -6.67 4.51
CA ILE A 115 2.74 -6.08 3.86
C ILE A 115 3.49 -7.15 3.06
N SER A 116 3.77 -8.31 3.68
CA SER A 116 4.49 -9.39 3.00
C SER A 116 3.73 -9.95 1.78
N TYR A 117 2.39 -9.94 1.80
CA TYR A 117 1.62 -10.30 0.60
C TYR A 117 1.78 -9.26 -0.51
N MET A 118 1.77 -7.97 -0.19
CA MET A 118 1.96 -6.90 -1.18
C MET A 118 3.36 -6.94 -1.78
N GLU A 119 4.40 -7.10 -0.95
CA GLU A 119 5.78 -7.23 -1.42
C GLU A 119 5.97 -8.43 -2.34
N ARG A 120 5.32 -9.57 -2.04
CA ARG A 120 5.35 -10.76 -2.91
C ARG A 120 4.67 -10.56 -4.25
N LEU A 121 3.74 -9.61 -4.35
CA LEU A 121 3.13 -9.18 -5.60
C LEU A 121 3.98 -8.14 -6.34
N GLY A 122 5.12 -7.73 -5.79
CA GLY A 122 5.99 -6.68 -6.34
C GLY A 122 5.51 -5.26 -6.04
N LEU A 123 4.58 -5.11 -5.09
CA LEU A 123 3.94 -3.84 -4.75
C LEU A 123 4.60 -3.20 -3.53
N VAL A 124 4.52 -1.87 -3.46
CA VAL A 124 5.05 -1.11 -2.33
C VAL A 124 3.91 -0.65 -1.42
N ALA A 125 3.92 -1.10 -0.17
CA ALA A 125 3.01 -0.63 0.87
C ALA A 125 3.64 0.56 1.60
N LEU A 126 3.13 1.78 1.39
CA LEU A 126 3.71 3.00 2.01
C LEU A 126 2.98 3.46 3.28
N SER A 127 1.70 3.18 3.37
CA SER A 127 0.85 3.50 4.52
C SER A 127 -0.11 2.34 4.76
N LEU A 128 -0.79 2.35 5.90
CA LEU A 128 -1.78 1.34 6.20
C LEU A 128 -2.88 1.37 5.14
N TRP A 129 -3.02 0.27 4.41
CA TRP A 129 -3.97 0.10 3.30
C TRP A 129 -3.71 0.99 2.06
N GLU A 130 -2.54 1.61 1.97
CA GLU A 130 -2.08 2.29 0.77
C GLU A 130 -1.04 1.43 0.05
N VAL A 131 -1.29 1.18 -1.22
CA VAL A 131 -0.43 0.38 -2.09
C VAL A 131 -0.06 1.20 -3.32
N LYS A 132 1.20 1.08 -3.74
CA LYS A 132 1.75 1.73 -4.92
C LYS A 132 2.27 0.69 -5.90
N PHE A 133 1.92 0.88 -7.17
CA PHE A 133 2.47 0.15 -8.30
C PHE A 133 3.51 1.04 -8.96
N ASP A 134 4.74 0.56 -9.05
CA ASP A 134 5.84 1.31 -9.66
C ASP A 134 5.72 1.25 -11.19
N THR A 135 5.78 2.39 -11.86
CA THR A 135 5.76 2.49 -13.33
C THR A 135 7.10 2.93 -13.89
N GLY A 136 8.12 3.16 -13.05
CA GLY A 136 9.44 3.69 -13.41
C GLY A 136 9.50 5.21 -13.41
N ASP A 137 8.45 5.86 -13.93
CA ASP A 137 8.29 7.34 -13.92
C ASP A 137 7.62 7.86 -12.63
N GLY A 138 7.15 6.95 -11.79
CA GLY A 138 6.36 7.27 -10.61
C GLY A 138 5.52 6.10 -10.16
N TYR A 139 4.42 6.40 -9.47
CA TYR A 139 3.63 5.41 -8.79
C TYR A 139 2.14 5.58 -9.07
N LEU A 140 1.50 4.52 -9.55
CA LEU A 140 0.05 4.40 -9.51
C LEU A 140 -0.37 4.12 -8.06
N SER A 141 -1.16 5.01 -7.48
CA SER A 141 -1.49 5.01 -6.06
C SER A 141 -2.93 4.54 -5.84
N TRP A 142 -3.09 3.49 -5.05
CA TRP A 142 -4.38 2.99 -4.61
C TRP A 142 -4.47 2.97 -3.08
N ILE A 143 -5.58 3.47 -2.55
CA ILE A 143 -5.87 3.46 -1.12
C ILE A 143 -7.20 2.77 -0.88
N TYR A 144 -7.25 1.77 -0.01
CA TYR A 144 -8.53 1.17 0.39
C TYR A 144 -9.44 2.22 1.06
N PRO A 145 -10.74 2.33 0.71
CA PRO A 145 -11.55 1.42 -0.10
C PRO A 145 -11.82 1.89 -1.55
N GLU A 146 -10.87 2.55 -2.21
CA GLU A 146 -11.02 2.99 -3.61
C GLU A 146 -11.35 1.81 -4.54
N ILE A 147 -12.25 2.03 -5.49
CA ILE A 147 -12.74 0.98 -6.41
C ILE A 147 -11.74 0.69 -7.53
N ARG A 148 -11.03 1.73 -7.98
CA ARG A 148 -10.07 1.68 -9.10
C ARG A 148 -8.85 2.52 -8.78
N ILE A 149 -7.76 2.28 -9.50
CA ILE A 149 -6.60 3.17 -9.51
C ILE A 149 -7.02 4.47 -10.20
N ALA A 150 -7.11 5.56 -9.45
CA ALA A 150 -7.54 6.87 -9.95
C ALA A 150 -6.47 7.95 -9.78
N TYR A 151 -5.34 7.62 -9.14
CA TYR A 151 -4.31 8.60 -8.82
C TYR A 151 -2.92 8.13 -9.22
N PHE A 152 -2.10 9.08 -9.66
CA PHE A 152 -0.69 8.91 -9.95
C PHE A 152 0.13 9.86 -9.05
N VAL A 153 1.31 9.41 -8.64
CA VAL A 153 2.27 10.18 -7.86
C VAL A 153 3.59 10.15 -8.61
N ASP A 154 4.05 11.31 -9.03
CA ASP A 154 5.34 11.47 -9.70
C ASP A 154 6.50 11.16 -8.74
N SER A 155 7.53 10.45 -9.21
CA SER A 155 8.73 10.18 -8.41
C SER A 155 9.59 11.43 -8.20
N GLU A 156 9.57 12.36 -9.15
CA GLU A 156 10.33 13.60 -9.13
C GLU A 156 9.64 14.69 -8.28
N ASP A 157 8.35 14.53 -7.96
CA ASP A 157 7.63 15.46 -7.10
C ASP A 157 8.07 15.30 -5.62
N PRO A 158 8.77 16.29 -5.04
CA PRO A 158 9.21 16.21 -3.64
C PRO A 158 8.03 16.19 -2.65
N MET A 159 6.86 16.70 -3.05
CA MET A 159 5.65 16.69 -2.24
C MET A 159 4.84 15.40 -2.41
N ARG A 160 5.17 14.57 -3.41
CA ARG A 160 4.48 13.30 -3.72
C ARG A 160 2.96 13.46 -3.78
N VAL A 161 2.49 14.51 -4.44
CA VAL A 161 1.06 14.85 -4.51
C VAL A 161 0.34 13.80 -5.36
N ARG A 162 -0.83 13.32 -4.88
CA ARG A 162 -1.71 12.46 -5.65
C ARG A 162 -2.41 13.28 -6.73
N GLN A 163 -2.04 13.06 -7.97
CA GLN A 163 -2.63 13.69 -9.15
C GLN A 163 -3.69 12.78 -9.76
N SER A 164 -4.75 13.36 -10.33
CA SER A 164 -5.77 12.62 -11.08
C SER A 164 -5.11 11.86 -12.23
N LEU A 165 -5.33 10.54 -12.28
CA LEU A 165 -4.76 9.69 -13.32
C LEU A 165 -5.24 10.12 -14.72
N SER A 166 -6.51 10.50 -14.84
CA SER A 166 -7.07 11.00 -16.11
C SER A 166 -6.35 12.25 -16.59
N ASP A 167 -6.11 13.22 -15.70
CA ASP A 167 -5.41 14.47 -16.05
C ASP A 167 -3.96 14.21 -16.48
N VAL A 168 -3.29 13.25 -15.85
CA VAL A 168 -1.91 12.87 -16.18
C VAL A 168 -1.87 12.22 -17.57
N ILE A 169 -2.79 11.29 -17.86
CA ILE A 169 -2.88 10.62 -19.16
C ILE A 169 -3.18 11.63 -20.28
N GLU A 170 -4.10 12.56 -20.06
CA GLU A 170 -4.45 13.58 -21.06
C GLU A 170 -3.32 14.57 -21.33
N LYS A 171 -2.56 14.98 -20.31
CA LYS A 171 -1.51 15.99 -20.45
C LYS A 171 -0.18 15.43 -20.94
N ILE A 172 0.20 14.26 -20.43
CA ILE A 172 1.55 13.69 -20.60
C ILE A 172 1.54 12.51 -21.56
N ALA A 173 0.41 11.80 -21.69
CA ALA A 173 0.25 10.57 -22.48
C ALA A 173 1.43 9.59 -22.28
N PRO A 174 1.70 9.18 -21.03
CA PRO A 174 2.89 8.43 -20.70
C PRO A 174 2.84 7.00 -21.27
N HIS A 175 4.00 6.44 -21.54
CA HIS A 175 4.11 5.13 -22.18
C HIS A 175 3.51 3.99 -21.36
N TRP A 176 3.54 4.07 -20.02
CA TRP A 176 2.94 3.07 -19.14
C TRP A 176 1.41 3.04 -19.16
N ALA A 177 0.74 4.02 -19.79
CA ALA A 177 -0.72 4.11 -19.84
C ALA A 177 -1.36 3.18 -20.89
N TYR A 178 -0.58 2.62 -21.83
CA TYR A 178 -1.06 1.85 -22.98
C TYR A 178 -0.50 0.43 -23.02
#